data_AF-A0A1M6NUK5-F1
#
_entry.id   AF-A0A1M6NUK5-F1
#
_cell.length_a   1.000
_cell.length_b   1.000
_cell.length_c   1.000
_cell.angle_alpha   90.00
_cell.angle_beta   90.00
_cell.angle_gamma   90.00
#
_symmetry.space_group_name_H-M   'P 1'
#
loop_
_entity.id
_entity.type
_entity.pdbx_description
1 polymer ?
#
loop_
_entity_poly.entity_id
_entity_poly.type
_entity_poly.pdbx_seq_one_letter_code
_entity_poly.pdbx_strand_id
1 'polypeptide(L)'
;MVGSARALLSLECNQVEEINIAGFVNGAPTYKGITSKKISWKIVSTGLTTATQKVGNAKRESKYSANKNAVKVWETKNGRINKTIGDFGITLLKSTSRGADPKEFYFSAGGAPEKASVYNRPTIVMNLKNHTPTVCSELMSIEVKAATKYFDFSKFRSSHSGKDLPPKIIEKLGIIREVLSEQCEQLAAMRFAFYPLYDPRQKDLVYDGTMLKDSNWSIHDGVIATSYDSSRRFKLKARSPFSVVGIDFEGTCEQDPVLQLSPQYSGGFEREFGKKPEMSDFNFAAMHIAKAYKKECPDAKKIHFKIDPVPDEYYCKEGNDCYLVWDSEASLKKPINLFEYKDDSYYISDYNELLTTLYEGNFERLKDYTSYLKFFHNDFIEIYSDYCSNKIKDPVGRKIVPIETRYDENGFVESERQTGPSREIFIERKYASNFDSFYGQNKLWAIQRLMNIRLKSQNSSIGSYTSKISNFYASAINDYNQLVSQVSGHCSDNKISTTYENLYRFFHK
;
A
#
# COMPACT_ATOMS: atom_id res chain seq x y z
N MET A 1 26.32 -36.09 -28.88
CA MET A 1 26.67 -35.56 -27.56
C MET A 1 25.55 -34.62 -27.14
N VAL A 2 24.77 -35.02 -26.13
CA VAL A 2 23.54 -34.31 -25.71
C VAL A 2 23.94 -33.31 -24.62
N GLY A 3 23.99 -32.02 -24.97
CA GLY A 3 24.30 -30.93 -24.06
C GLY A 3 23.10 -30.58 -23.19
N SER A 4 23.22 -30.84 -21.89
CA SER A 4 22.20 -30.53 -20.88
C SER A 4 22.30 -29.07 -20.43
N ALA A 5 21.40 -28.21 -20.90
CA ALA A 5 21.16 -26.91 -20.27
C ALA A 5 20.34 -27.13 -18.99
N ARG A 6 21.00 -27.09 -17.84
CA ARG A 6 20.37 -27.09 -16.51
C ARG A 6 20.78 -25.82 -15.77
N ALA A 7 19.95 -24.77 -15.88
CA ALA A 7 19.86 -23.72 -14.89
C ALA A 7 18.48 -23.89 -14.21
N LEU A 8 18.44 -24.69 -13.14
CA LEU A 8 17.27 -24.83 -12.28
C LEU A 8 17.41 -23.81 -11.14
N LEU A 9 16.57 -22.78 -11.14
CA LEU A 9 16.33 -21.94 -9.97
C LEU A 9 15.25 -22.64 -9.12
N SER A 10 15.66 -23.36 -8.07
CA SER A 10 14.75 -23.89 -7.05
C SER A 10 14.51 -22.85 -5.96
N LEU A 11 13.23 -22.56 -5.69
CA LEU A 11 12.79 -21.70 -4.59
C LEU A 11 12.07 -22.60 -3.57
N GLU A 12 12.77 -22.95 -2.48
CA GLU A 12 12.16 -23.57 -1.31
C GLU A 12 11.61 -22.46 -0.40
N CYS A 13 10.28 -22.24 -0.42
CA CYS A 13 9.62 -21.44 0.61
C CYS A 13 9.04 -22.37 1.66
N ASN A 14 9.47 -22.21 2.92
CA ASN A 14 8.92 -22.89 4.08
C ASN A 14 7.46 -22.45 4.32
N GLN A 15 6.51 -23.19 3.75
CA GLN A 15 5.29 -23.70 4.39
C GLN A 15 4.48 -24.53 3.36
N VAL A 16 4.73 -25.85 3.39
CA VAL A 16 3.93 -27.00 2.92
C VAL A 16 3.31 -26.93 1.52
N GLU A 17 4.07 -27.38 0.53
CA GLU A 17 3.74 -28.45 -0.44
C GLU A 17 5.00 -28.73 -1.28
N GLU A 18 5.66 -29.87 -1.09
CA GLU A 18 6.79 -30.28 -1.92
C GLU A 18 6.29 -30.59 -3.35
N ILE A 19 6.67 -29.78 -4.34
CA ILE A 19 6.63 -30.18 -5.75
C ILE A 19 8.04 -30.63 -6.14
N ASN A 20 8.30 -31.92 -5.98
CA ASN A 20 9.51 -32.55 -6.53
C ASN A 20 9.33 -32.78 -8.03
N ILE A 21 9.93 -31.93 -8.87
CA ILE A 21 10.01 -32.14 -10.32
C ILE A 21 11.17 -33.10 -10.60
N ALA A 22 10.87 -34.40 -10.61
CA ALA A 22 11.83 -35.45 -10.95
C ALA A 22 12.01 -35.59 -12.47
N GLY A 23 12.64 -34.59 -13.10
CA GLY A 23 13.16 -34.68 -14.47
C GLY A 23 12.14 -34.81 -15.61
N PHE A 24 12.65 -34.65 -16.84
CA PHE A 24 11.91 -34.81 -18.08
C PHE A 24 12.28 -36.13 -18.73
N VAL A 25 11.28 -36.94 -19.09
CA VAL A 25 11.42 -38.05 -20.03
C VAL A 25 10.59 -37.68 -21.25
N ASN A 26 11.24 -37.53 -22.41
CA ASN A 26 10.60 -37.20 -23.70
C ASN A 26 9.73 -35.93 -23.71
N GLY A 27 10.17 -34.85 -23.06
CA GLY A 27 9.55 -33.53 -23.22
C GLY A 27 8.17 -33.33 -22.57
N ALA A 28 7.70 -34.26 -21.72
CA ALA A 28 6.48 -34.07 -20.93
C ALA A 28 6.75 -34.21 -19.42
N PRO A 29 6.21 -33.33 -18.55
CA PRO A 29 6.33 -33.47 -17.11
C PRO A 29 5.41 -34.59 -16.58
N THR A 30 5.92 -35.43 -15.67
CA THR A 30 5.10 -36.42 -14.94
C THR A 30 4.95 -36.01 -13.48
N TYR A 31 3.71 -36.03 -12.97
CA TYR A 31 3.36 -35.66 -11.60
C TYR A 31 3.06 -36.91 -10.77
N LYS A 32 3.62 -37.02 -9.56
CA LYS A 32 3.18 -37.99 -8.54
C LYS A 32 2.41 -37.25 -7.44
N GLY A 33 1.27 -37.83 -7.05
CA GLY A 33 0.15 -37.17 -6.37
C GLY A 33 0.37 -36.59 -4.97
N ILE A 34 -0.64 -35.82 -4.55
CA ILE A 34 -0.71 -35.02 -3.32
C ILE A 34 -1.42 -35.83 -2.22
N THR A 35 -0.90 -35.83 -1.00
CA THR A 35 -1.65 -36.31 0.18
C THR A 35 -1.70 -35.24 1.28
N SER A 36 -2.91 -34.91 1.74
CA SER A 36 -3.16 -33.91 2.78
C SER A 36 -3.06 -34.51 4.19
N LYS A 37 -2.41 -33.83 5.14
CA LYS A 37 -2.57 -34.09 6.58
C LYS A 37 -3.07 -32.84 7.32
N LYS A 38 -4.12 -33.06 8.13
CA LYS A 38 -4.79 -32.13 9.05
C LYS A 38 -3.85 -31.56 10.12
N ILE A 39 -4.08 -30.31 10.51
CA ILE A 39 -3.54 -29.70 11.74
C ILE A 39 -4.69 -29.46 12.73
N SER A 40 -4.46 -29.81 14.01
CA SER A 40 -5.30 -29.48 15.16
C SER A 40 -4.53 -28.59 16.14
N TRP A 41 -5.23 -27.70 16.85
CA TRP A 41 -4.66 -26.78 17.82
C TRP A 41 -5.08 -27.14 19.25
N LYS A 42 -4.14 -27.12 20.19
CA LYS A 42 -4.38 -27.23 21.64
C LYS A 42 -3.66 -26.08 22.34
N ILE A 43 -4.41 -25.26 23.08
CA ILE A 43 -3.90 -24.12 23.84
C ILE A 43 -3.61 -24.57 25.28
N VAL A 44 -2.42 -24.26 25.79
CA VAL A 44 -2.05 -24.38 27.21
C VAL A 44 -1.71 -22.98 27.70
N SER A 45 -2.36 -22.55 28.78
CA SER A 45 -2.10 -21.27 29.43
C SER A 45 -1.44 -21.49 30.79
N THR A 46 -0.36 -20.77 31.06
CA THR A 46 0.30 -20.69 32.38
C THR A 46 0.01 -19.33 33.01
N GLY A 47 -0.56 -19.34 34.21
CA GLY A 47 -0.89 -18.15 34.98
C GLY A 47 0.31 -17.56 35.72
N LEU A 48 0.29 -16.23 35.89
CA LEU A 48 1.17 -15.50 36.80
C LEU A 48 0.30 -14.55 37.64
N THR A 49 0.35 -14.74 38.94
CA THR A 49 -0.32 -13.94 39.98
C THR A 49 0.49 -12.68 40.27
N THR A 50 -0.18 -11.53 40.42
CA THR A 50 0.40 -10.33 41.03
C THR A 50 -0.54 -9.76 42.09
N ALA A 51 0.08 -9.35 43.19
CA ALA A 51 -0.55 -8.96 44.44
C ALA A 51 -1.22 -7.57 44.37
N THR A 52 -2.37 -7.45 45.03
CA THR A 52 -3.16 -6.21 45.11
C THR A 52 -2.80 -5.42 46.36
N GLN A 53 -2.33 -4.18 46.20
CA GLN A 53 -2.22 -3.20 47.27
C GLN A 53 -3.49 -2.33 47.30
N LYS A 54 -4.23 -2.32 48.42
CA LYS A 54 -5.42 -1.48 48.63
C LYS A 54 -5.00 -0.07 49.04
N VAL A 55 -5.40 0.94 48.27
CA VAL A 55 -5.49 2.34 48.74
C VAL A 55 -6.96 2.74 48.69
N GLY A 56 -7.50 3.14 49.85
CA GLY A 56 -8.89 3.58 49.98
C GLY A 56 -9.10 4.98 49.40
N ASN A 57 -10.25 5.21 48.76
CA ASN A 57 -10.68 6.54 48.33
C ASN A 57 -12.11 6.83 48.82
N ALA A 58 -12.22 7.97 49.49
CA ALA A 58 -13.45 8.58 49.98
C ALA A 58 -14.30 9.14 48.83
N LYS A 59 -15.62 8.96 48.91
CA LYS A 59 -16.61 9.57 48.01
C LYS A 59 -16.67 11.09 48.23
N ARG A 60 -16.50 11.87 47.17
CA ARG A 60 -16.95 13.26 47.09
C ARG A 60 -18.01 13.36 46.00
N GLU A 61 -19.25 13.64 46.40
CA GLU A 61 -20.31 14.07 45.50
C GLU A 61 -20.07 15.51 45.08
N SER A 62 -20.08 15.81 43.78
CA SER A 62 -20.05 17.18 43.27
C SER A 62 -21.42 17.55 42.69
N LYS A 63 -22.14 18.42 43.40
CA LYS A 63 -23.16 19.30 42.81
C LYS A 63 -22.44 20.36 41.98
N TYR A 64 -22.90 20.64 40.76
CA TYR A 64 -22.43 21.80 39.99
C TYR A 64 -23.58 22.77 39.70
N SER A 65 -23.39 24.01 40.12
CA SER A 65 -24.06 25.21 39.60
C SER A 65 -23.14 25.82 38.54
N ALA A 66 -23.72 26.30 37.42
CA ALA A 66 -23.00 26.90 36.31
C ALA A 66 -22.09 28.06 36.78
N ASN A 67 -20.78 27.84 36.78
CA ASN A 67 -19.80 28.87 37.10
C ASN A 67 -19.36 29.54 35.78
N LYS A 68 -19.49 30.87 35.71
CA LYS A 68 -19.38 31.67 34.47
C LYS A 68 -17.97 31.76 33.85
N ASN A 69 -16.93 31.19 34.47
CA ASN A 69 -15.56 31.16 33.93
C ASN A 69 -15.05 29.72 33.89
N ALA A 70 -15.36 28.98 32.81
CA ALA A 70 -14.77 27.67 32.59
C ALA A 70 -13.28 27.83 32.26
N VAL A 71 -12.40 27.36 33.15
CA VAL A 71 -10.94 27.37 32.94
C VAL A 71 -10.60 26.56 31.69
N LYS A 72 -9.77 27.12 30.80
CA LYS A 72 -9.35 26.42 29.57
C LYS A 72 -8.29 25.38 29.88
N VAL A 73 -8.24 24.28 29.13
CA VAL A 73 -7.29 23.18 29.39
C VAL A 73 -5.83 23.65 29.36
N TRP A 74 -5.47 24.58 28.48
CA TRP A 74 -4.13 25.16 28.38
C TRP A 74 -3.77 26.14 29.51
N GLU A 75 -4.76 26.61 30.28
CA GLU A 75 -4.58 27.47 31.46
C GLU A 75 -4.40 26.66 32.76
N THR A 76 -4.68 25.35 32.72
CA THR A 76 -4.53 24.48 33.88
C THR A 76 -3.05 24.17 34.15
N LYS A 77 -2.65 24.16 35.43
CA LYS A 77 -1.26 23.87 35.85
C LYS A 77 -0.77 22.49 35.41
N ASN A 78 -1.67 21.51 35.36
CA ASN A 78 -1.37 20.13 34.96
C ASN A 78 -1.73 19.83 33.50
N GLY A 79 -2.17 20.83 32.73
CA GLY A 79 -2.61 20.66 31.34
C GLY A 79 -3.76 19.66 31.18
N ARG A 80 -4.61 19.47 32.20
CA ARG A 80 -5.63 18.43 32.23
C ARG A 80 -6.92 18.88 32.90
N ILE A 81 -8.04 18.59 32.25
CA ILE A 81 -9.39 18.72 32.81
C ILE A 81 -10.05 17.35 32.80
N ASN A 82 -10.52 16.90 33.97
CA ASN A 82 -11.43 15.76 34.07
C ASN A 82 -12.78 16.27 34.59
N LYS A 83 -13.86 16.02 33.85
CA LYS A 83 -15.23 16.43 34.21
C LYS A 83 -16.10 15.18 34.18
N THR A 84 -16.98 15.01 35.16
CA THR A 84 -17.97 13.93 35.17
C THR A 84 -19.36 14.56 35.14
N ILE A 85 -20.18 14.18 34.17
CA ILE A 85 -21.57 14.64 34.02
C ILE A 85 -22.47 13.41 34.02
N GLY A 86 -23.16 13.17 35.14
CA GLY A 86 -23.87 11.92 35.37
C GLY A 86 -22.92 10.72 35.38
N ASP A 87 -23.16 9.74 34.52
CA ASP A 87 -22.33 8.56 34.32
C ASP A 87 -21.21 8.73 33.27
N PHE A 88 -21.12 9.92 32.66
CA PHE A 88 -20.25 10.20 31.53
C PHE A 88 -19.01 10.99 31.98
N GLY A 89 -17.85 10.35 31.90
CA GLY A 89 -16.55 10.97 32.19
C GLY A 89 -15.98 11.62 30.94
N ILE A 90 -15.41 12.81 31.10
CA ILE A 90 -14.82 13.62 30.03
C ILE A 90 -13.41 13.98 30.46
N THR A 91 -12.45 13.80 29.57
CA THR A 91 -11.04 14.11 29.77
C THR A 91 -10.57 14.99 28.63
N LEU A 92 -9.98 16.14 28.98
CA LEU A 92 -9.23 16.99 28.07
C LEU A 92 -7.77 17.04 28.52
N LEU A 93 -6.85 16.95 27.57
CA LEU A 93 -5.40 16.95 27.83
C LEU A 93 -4.71 17.90 26.86
N LYS A 94 -3.91 18.82 27.36
CA LYS A 94 -3.04 19.66 26.54
C LYS A 94 -2.06 18.78 25.74
N SER A 95 -1.84 19.11 24.48
CA SER A 95 -0.83 18.44 23.66
C SER A 95 0.58 18.75 24.21
N THR A 96 1.40 17.70 24.31
CA THR A 96 2.81 17.80 24.77
C THR A 96 3.79 17.43 23.67
N SER A 97 3.31 17.24 22.44
CA SER A 97 4.15 16.93 21.30
C SER A 97 5.12 18.08 20.99
N ARG A 98 6.32 17.73 20.53
CA ARG A 98 7.34 18.72 20.14
C ARG A 98 6.80 19.58 18.99
N GLY A 99 6.73 20.89 19.18
CA GLY A 99 6.19 21.84 18.19
C GLY A 99 4.66 21.94 18.17
N ALA A 100 3.96 21.35 19.16
CA ALA A 100 2.53 21.51 19.32
C ALA A 100 2.15 22.99 19.53
N ASP A 101 0.99 23.39 19.00
CA ASP A 101 0.45 24.71 19.28
C ASP A 101 0.11 24.82 20.78
N PRO A 102 0.39 25.97 21.45
CA PRO A 102 0.08 26.14 22.87
C PRO A 102 -1.38 25.87 23.28
N LYS A 103 -2.32 26.00 22.33
CA LYS A 103 -3.77 25.78 22.51
C LYS A 103 -4.23 24.43 21.96
N GLU A 104 -3.32 23.56 21.56
CA GLU A 104 -3.63 22.24 21.05
C GLU A 104 -3.97 21.26 22.18
N PHE A 105 -5.02 20.46 22.02
CA PHE A 105 -5.49 19.52 23.04
C PHE A 105 -6.09 18.22 22.46
N TYR A 106 -6.11 17.19 23.30
CA TYR A 106 -6.84 15.94 23.10
C TYR A 106 -8.15 15.96 23.87
N PHE A 107 -9.15 15.27 23.33
CA PHE A 107 -10.44 15.08 23.97
C PHE A 107 -10.86 13.61 23.87
N SER A 108 -11.32 13.08 25.00
CA SER A 108 -11.93 11.77 25.12
C SER A 108 -13.08 11.85 26.12
N ALA A 109 -14.21 11.26 25.78
CA ALA A 109 -15.35 11.12 26.67
C ALA A 109 -15.91 9.70 26.61
N GLY A 110 -16.37 9.20 27.75
CA GLY A 110 -16.96 7.87 27.83
C GLY A 110 -17.59 7.58 29.18
N GLY A 111 -18.50 6.62 29.21
CA GLY A 111 -19.09 6.13 30.47
C GLY A 111 -18.02 5.51 31.37
N ALA A 112 -17.95 5.92 32.64
CA ALA A 112 -16.92 5.42 33.55
C ALA A 112 -17.10 3.92 33.88
N PRO A 113 -16.00 3.14 33.91
CA PRO A 113 -15.98 1.79 34.44
C PRO A 113 -15.98 1.86 35.98
N GLU A 114 -17.09 2.25 36.61
CA GLU A 114 -17.22 2.11 38.05
C GLU A 114 -17.37 0.62 38.42
N LYS A 115 -16.26 -0.07 38.64
CA LYS A 115 -16.17 -1.34 39.39
C LYS A 115 -17.04 -2.51 38.91
N ALA A 116 -17.22 -2.72 37.61
CA ALA A 116 -17.79 -3.97 37.10
C ALA A 116 -17.09 -4.40 35.81
N SER A 117 -16.99 -5.71 35.61
CA SER A 117 -16.30 -6.36 34.50
C SER A 117 -16.53 -5.67 33.15
N VAL A 118 -15.42 -5.54 32.40
CA VAL A 118 -15.26 -4.88 31.09
C VAL A 118 -16.28 -5.35 30.02
N TYR A 119 -17.06 -6.40 30.28
CA TYR A 119 -17.87 -7.08 29.29
C TYR A 119 -19.36 -6.71 29.27
N ASN A 120 -19.88 -5.95 30.26
CA ASN A 120 -21.33 -5.84 30.43
C ASN A 120 -21.98 -4.45 30.63
N ARG A 121 -21.36 -3.34 30.22
CA ARG A 121 -21.97 -1.99 30.34
C ARG A 121 -22.20 -1.29 28.99
N PRO A 122 -23.21 -0.39 28.90
CA PRO A 122 -23.39 0.50 27.75
C PRO A 122 -22.16 1.39 27.60
N THR A 123 -21.20 0.95 26.81
CA THR A 123 -20.01 1.72 26.49
C THR A 123 -20.34 2.62 25.32
N ILE A 124 -20.37 3.93 25.56
CA ILE A 124 -20.24 4.96 24.53
C ILE A 124 -18.87 5.58 24.73
N VAL A 125 -18.07 5.60 23.67
CA VAL A 125 -16.77 6.28 23.61
C VAL A 125 -16.88 7.37 22.55
N MET A 126 -16.46 8.58 22.88
CA MET A 126 -16.41 9.69 21.95
C MET A 126 -15.06 10.37 22.00
N ASN A 127 -14.43 10.56 20.84
CA ASN A 127 -13.11 11.19 20.71
C ASN A 127 -13.13 12.24 19.62
N LEU A 128 -12.17 13.15 19.61
CA LEU A 128 -11.87 13.87 18.38
C LEU A 128 -11.42 12.88 17.31
N LYS A 129 -11.83 13.11 16.06
CA LYS A 129 -11.55 12.19 14.95
C LYS A 129 -10.05 11.91 14.85
N ASN A 130 -9.72 10.65 14.59
CA ASN A 130 -8.34 10.12 14.49
C ASN A 130 -7.49 10.24 15.76
N HIS A 131 -8.08 10.52 16.94
CA HIS A 131 -7.34 10.81 18.18
C HIS A 131 -6.25 11.88 18.00
N THR A 132 -6.46 12.76 17.02
CA THR A 132 -5.48 13.80 16.72
C THR A 132 -5.66 14.96 17.70
N PRO A 133 -4.56 15.48 18.25
CA PRO A 133 -4.62 16.74 18.98
C PRO A 133 -5.12 17.84 18.02
N THR A 134 -5.90 18.78 18.55
CA THR A 134 -6.57 19.81 17.76
C THR A 134 -6.53 21.14 18.49
N VAL A 135 -6.36 22.23 17.74
CA VAL A 135 -6.55 23.60 18.21
C VAL A 135 -8.01 23.97 18.06
N CYS A 136 -8.55 24.78 18.98
CA CYS A 136 -9.92 25.27 18.85
C CYS A 136 -10.20 25.88 17.47
N SER A 137 -11.27 25.40 16.82
CA SER A 137 -11.71 25.79 15.47
C SER A 137 -13.22 26.02 15.46
N GLU A 138 -13.74 26.72 14.46
CA GLU A 138 -15.20 26.88 14.31
C GLU A 138 -15.92 25.56 14.00
N LEU A 139 -15.22 24.61 13.39
CA LEU A 139 -15.72 23.27 13.07
C LEU A 139 -14.87 22.19 13.74
N MET A 140 -15.50 21.33 14.53
CA MET A 140 -14.85 20.14 15.11
C MET A 140 -15.46 18.83 14.62
N SER A 141 -14.64 17.78 14.53
CA SER A 141 -15.07 16.43 14.13
C SER A 141 -14.90 15.43 15.25
N ILE A 142 -15.97 14.69 15.53
CA ILE A 142 -16.07 13.74 16.64
C ILE A 142 -16.31 12.34 16.09
N GLU A 143 -15.59 11.35 16.61
CA GLU A 143 -15.90 9.95 16.41
C GLU A 143 -16.70 9.45 17.61
N VAL A 144 -17.84 8.79 17.35
CA VAL A 144 -18.72 8.19 18.35
C VAL A 144 -18.75 6.68 18.14
N LYS A 145 -18.43 5.92 19.17
CA LYS A 145 -18.50 4.45 19.19
C LYS A 145 -19.43 3.98 20.29
N ALA A 146 -20.42 3.14 19.98
CA ALA A 146 -21.33 2.61 21.00
C ALA A 146 -21.54 1.09 20.91
N ALA A 147 -21.58 0.41 22.05
CA ALA A 147 -21.93 -1.01 22.13
C ALA A 147 -23.42 -1.22 21.81
N THR A 148 -23.70 -1.65 20.57
CA THR A 148 -25.06 -1.63 20.01
C THR A 148 -26.06 -2.54 20.72
N LYS A 149 -25.58 -3.61 21.38
CA LYS A 149 -26.42 -4.52 22.19
C LYS A 149 -27.17 -3.86 23.36
N TYR A 150 -26.83 -2.63 23.74
CA TYR A 150 -27.45 -1.92 24.87
C TYR A 150 -28.41 -0.80 24.47
N PHE A 151 -28.63 -0.59 23.17
CA PHE A 151 -29.49 0.48 22.66
C PHE A 151 -30.44 -0.09 21.62
N ASP A 152 -31.67 0.42 21.61
CA ASP A 152 -32.62 0.09 20.57
C ASP A 152 -32.37 0.95 19.32
N PHE A 153 -31.85 0.33 18.27
CA PHE A 153 -31.62 0.94 16.96
C PHE A 153 -32.73 0.62 15.94
N SER A 154 -33.85 0.02 16.34
CA SER A 154 -34.90 -0.43 15.41
C SER A 154 -35.44 0.71 14.54
N LYS A 155 -35.75 1.85 15.14
CA LYS A 155 -36.19 3.06 14.42
C LYS A 155 -35.10 3.60 13.50
N PHE A 156 -33.89 3.74 14.04
CA PHE A 156 -32.74 4.21 13.27
C PHE A 156 -32.44 3.35 12.04
N ARG A 157 -32.48 2.02 12.17
CA ARG A 157 -32.28 1.09 11.03
C ARG A 157 -33.31 1.29 9.92
N SER A 158 -34.50 1.74 10.28
CA SER A 158 -35.59 1.94 9.32
C SER A 158 -35.49 3.29 8.62
N SER A 159 -35.16 4.35 9.36
CA SER A 159 -35.14 5.72 8.82
C SER A 159 -33.77 6.22 8.37
N HIS A 160 -32.70 5.67 8.93
CA HIS A 160 -31.32 6.18 8.84
C HIS A 160 -31.20 7.69 9.15
N SER A 161 -32.10 8.24 9.98
CA SER A 161 -32.08 9.64 10.38
C SER A 161 -31.49 9.82 11.77
N GLY A 162 -30.69 10.87 11.95
CA GLY A 162 -30.05 11.25 13.20
C GLY A 162 -31.03 11.56 14.32
N LYS A 163 -32.27 11.94 13.97
CA LYS A 163 -33.37 12.13 14.93
C LYS A 163 -33.82 10.82 15.60
N ASP A 164 -33.60 9.69 14.92
CA ASP A 164 -33.96 8.36 15.41
C ASP A 164 -32.78 7.62 16.05
N LEU A 165 -31.61 8.27 16.17
CA LEU A 165 -30.52 7.73 16.98
C LEU A 165 -31.01 7.52 18.42
N PRO A 166 -30.51 6.48 19.12
CA PRO A 166 -30.86 6.23 20.51
C PRO A 166 -30.74 7.51 21.37
N PRO A 167 -31.75 7.86 22.19
CA PRO A 167 -31.77 9.11 22.94
C PRO A 167 -30.54 9.36 23.81
N LYS A 168 -29.96 8.29 24.37
CA LYS A 168 -28.71 8.37 25.15
C LYS A 168 -27.52 8.87 24.32
N ILE A 169 -27.43 8.52 23.04
CA ILE A 169 -26.36 9.00 22.16
C ILE A 169 -26.53 10.50 21.92
N ILE A 170 -27.76 10.95 21.66
CA ILE A 170 -28.10 12.36 21.46
C ILE A 170 -27.79 13.17 22.72
N GLU A 171 -28.18 12.67 23.89
CA GLU A 171 -27.86 13.29 25.20
C GLU A 171 -26.34 13.47 25.37
N LYS A 172 -25.55 12.42 25.10
CA LYS A 172 -24.09 12.49 25.25
C LYS A 172 -23.45 13.43 24.23
N LEU A 173 -23.95 13.51 22.99
CA LEU A 173 -23.52 14.53 22.01
C LEU A 173 -23.79 15.95 22.53
N GLY A 174 -24.96 16.18 23.14
CA GLY A 174 -25.32 17.44 23.78
C GLY A 174 -24.33 17.84 24.87
N ILE A 175 -23.97 16.92 25.76
CA ILE A 175 -22.96 17.14 26.81
C ILE A 175 -21.61 17.53 26.22
N ILE A 176 -21.17 16.83 25.16
CA ILE A 176 -19.88 17.12 24.53
C ILE A 176 -19.88 18.49 23.87
N ARG A 177 -20.94 18.84 23.16
CA ARG A 177 -21.12 20.17 22.57
C ARG A 177 -20.99 21.27 23.64
N GLU A 178 -21.53 21.04 24.83
CA GLU A 178 -21.46 21.97 25.96
C GLU A 178 -20.00 22.17 26.41
N VAL A 179 -19.29 21.07 26.65
CA VAL A 179 -17.89 21.11 27.09
C VAL A 179 -16.96 21.69 26.01
N LEU A 180 -17.15 21.32 24.75
CA LEU A 180 -16.34 21.87 23.67
C LEU A 180 -16.63 23.36 23.44
N SER A 181 -17.87 23.82 23.60
CA SER A 181 -18.22 25.25 23.53
C SER A 181 -17.61 26.05 24.70
N GLU A 182 -17.53 25.46 25.90
CA GLU A 182 -16.82 26.06 27.04
C GLU A 182 -15.32 26.23 26.75
N GLN A 183 -14.71 25.32 25.98
CA GLN A 183 -13.29 25.40 25.64
C GLN A 183 -13.03 26.27 24.41
N CYS A 184 -13.88 26.20 23.40
CA CYS A 184 -13.70 26.82 22.09
C CYS A 184 -14.90 27.72 21.78
N GLU A 185 -14.79 29.01 22.12
CA GLU A 185 -15.88 29.98 21.98
C GLU A 185 -16.30 30.21 20.53
N GLN A 186 -15.36 30.04 19.61
CA GLN A 186 -15.57 30.13 18.17
C GLN A 186 -16.32 28.92 17.59
N LEU A 187 -16.53 27.85 18.36
CA LEU A 187 -17.20 26.64 17.88
C LEU A 187 -18.60 26.99 17.36
N ALA A 188 -18.81 26.74 16.07
CA ALA A 188 -20.03 27.05 15.34
C ALA A 188 -20.65 25.78 14.71
N ALA A 189 -19.86 24.73 14.51
CA ALA A 189 -20.31 23.47 13.93
C ALA A 189 -19.59 22.26 14.56
N MET A 190 -20.31 21.15 14.63
CA MET A 190 -19.78 19.85 15.06
C MET A 190 -20.23 18.78 14.07
N ARG A 191 -19.27 18.09 13.46
CA ARG A 191 -19.52 16.86 12.71
C ARG A 191 -19.28 15.67 13.60
N PHE A 192 -20.10 14.65 13.47
CA PHE A 192 -19.88 13.40 14.16
C PHE A 192 -20.07 12.21 13.24
N ALA A 193 -19.22 11.20 13.41
CA ALA A 193 -19.32 9.92 12.74
C ALA A 193 -19.58 8.84 13.80
N PHE A 194 -20.70 8.15 13.66
CA PHE A 194 -21.14 7.09 14.54
C PHE A 194 -20.79 5.71 13.97
N TYR A 195 -20.19 4.87 14.83
CA TYR A 195 -19.81 3.50 14.52
C TYR A 195 -20.22 2.51 15.62
N PRO A 196 -20.64 1.29 15.26
CA PRO A 196 -20.89 0.24 16.25
C PRO A 196 -19.58 -0.23 16.90
N LEU A 197 -19.60 -0.38 18.22
CA LEU A 197 -18.51 -0.98 18.99
C LEU A 197 -18.64 -2.51 18.92
N TYR A 198 -17.54 -3.20 18.58
CA TYR A 198 -17.38 -4.67 18.54
C TYR A 198 -17.94 -5.45 17.35
N ASP A 199 -18.71 -4.84 16.43
CA ASP A 199 -19.14 -5.54 15.21
C ASP A 199 -19.10 -4.62 13.97
N PRO A 200 -17.98 -4.61 13.21
CA PRO A 200 -17.87 -3.80 12.00
C PRO A 200 -18.74 -4.30 10.84
N ARG A 201 -19.46 -5.43 11.00
CA ARG A 201 -20.40 -5.94 9.98
C ARG A 201 -21.75 -5.23 10.03
N GLN A 202 -22.05 -4.50 11.11
CA GLN A 202 -23.27 -3.68 11.26
C GLN A 202 -23.14 -2.36 10.49
N LYS A 203 -22.93 -2.46 9.17
CA LYS A 203 -22.79 -1.31 8.27
C LYS A 203 -24.06 -0.46 8.20
N ASP A 204 -25.22 -1.07 8.46
CA ASP A 204 -26.54 -0.43 8.60
C ASP A 204 -26.60 0.56 9.76
N LEU A 205 -25.67 0.48 10.71
CA LEU A 205 -25.59 1.37 11.84
C LEU A 205 -24.53 2.46 11.68
N VAL A 206 -23.79 2.51 10.57
CA VAL A 206 -22.82 3.58 10.34
C VAL A 206 -23.55 4.85 9.91
N TYR A 207 -23.25 5.96 10.57
CA TYR A 207 -23.96 7.22 10.34
C TYR A 207 -23.01 8.41 10.46
N ASP A 208 -23.18 9.39 9.58
CA ASP A 208 -22.49 10.67 9.62
C ASP A 208 -23.55 11.76 9.85
N GLY A 209 -23.30 12.70 10.76
CA GLY A 209 -24.23 13.78 11.09
C GLY A 209 -23.52 15.10 11.39
N THR A 210 -24.29 16.19 11.31
CA THR A 210 -23.80 17.55 11.56
C THR A 210 -24.71 18.31 12.53
N MET A 211 -24.14 18.97 13.53
CA MET A 211 -24.83 19.87 14.45
C MET A 211 -24.29 21.29 14.23
N LEU A 212 -25.19 22.26 14.00
CA LEU A 212 -24.83 23.64 13.71
C LEU A 212 -25.39 24.59 14.77
N LYS A 213 -24.58 25.56 15.19
CA LYS A 213 -24.97 26.57 16.20
C LYS A 213 -26.14 27.44 15.74
N ASP A 214 -26.18 27.81 14.46
CA ASP A 214 -27.26 28.59 13.84
C ASP A 214 -28.61 27.86 13.85
N SER A 215 -28.57 26.53 13.83
CA SER A 215 -29.71 25.62 13.85
C SER A 215 -30.03 25.15 15.26
N ASN A 216 -29.68 25.95 16.27
CA ASN A 216 -29.79 25.62 17.69
C ASN A 216 -29.22 24.23 18.05
N TRP A 217 -28.11 23.85 17.42
CA TRP A 217 -27.44 22.55 17.59
C TRP A 217 -28.30 21.32 17.28
N SER A 218 -29.35 21.46 16.47
CA SER A 218 -30.11 20.32 15.97
C SER A 218 -29.23 19.42 15.08
N ILE A 219 -29.50 18.11 15.13
CA ILE A 219 -28.81 17.13 14.30
C ILE A 219 -29.42 17.18 12.90
N HIS A 220 -28.55 17.37 11.92
CA HIS A 220 -28.84 17.23 10.51
C HIS A 220 -28.18 15.96 9.95
N ASP A 221 -28.88 15.34 9.00
CA ASP A 221 -28.43 14.11 8.36
C ASP A 221 -27.27 14.35 7.40
N GLY A 222 -26.18 13.60 7.59
CA GLY A 222 -24.99 13.66 6.76
C GLY A 222 -23.99 14.75 7.15
N VAL A 223 -22.96 14.85 6.31
CA VAL A 223 -21.92 15.88 6.40
C VAL A 223 -22.39 17.11 5.63
N ILE A 224 -22.85 18.13 6.35
CA ILE A 224 -23.28 19.40 5.74
C ILE A 224 -22.07 20.29 5.52
N ALA A 225 -21.96 20.82 4.31
CA ALA A 225 -20.98 21.85 3.95
C ALA A 225 -21.19 23.15 4.73
N THR A 226 -20.10 23.72 5.23
CA THR A 226 -20.09 24.93 6.03
C THR A 226 -18.99 25.87 5.56
N SER A 227 -19.16 27.18 5.78
CA SER A 227 -18.10 28.16 5.48
C SER A 227 -16.78 27.88 6.24
N TYR A 228 -16.87 27.20 7.38
CA TYR A 228 -15.74 26.84 8.25
C TYR A 228 -14.88 25.67 7.72
N ASP A 229 -15.33 24.97 6.67
CA ASP A 229 -14.56 23.86 6.09
C ASP A 229 -13.23 24.32 5.51
N SER A 230 -13.22 25.50 4.89
CA SER A 230 -12.04 26.08 4.24
C SER A 230 -10.92 26.45 5.23
N SER A 231 -11.24 26.75 6.49
CA SER A 231 -10.26 27.11 7.52
C SER A 231 -9.78 25.92 8.35
N ARG A 232 -10.53 24.81 8.37
CA ARG A 232 -10.19 23.62 9.15
C ARG A 232 -9.05 22.84 8.49
N ARG A 233 -7.93 22.69 9.20
CA ARG A 233 -6.87 21.75 8.82
C ARG A 233 -7.19 20.33 9.29
N PHE A 234 -6.87 19.34 8.47
CA PHE A 234 -7.03 17.93 8.81
C PHE A 234 -5.90 17.08 8.21
N LYS A 235 -5.74 15.88 8.76
CA LYS A 235 -4.84 14.84 8.25
C LYS A 235 -5.64 13.73 7.61
N LEU A 236 -5.31 13.40 6.37
CA LEU A 236 -5.87 12.27 5.64
C LEU A 236 -4.74 11.28 5.33
N LYS A 237 -4.73 10.18 6.09
CA LYS A 237 -3.91 9.01 5.79
C LYS A 237 -4.81 7.91 5.28
N ALA A 238 -4.65 7.55 4.02
CA ALA A 238 -5.45 6.51 3.40
C ALA A 238 -4.59 5.72 2.41
N ARG A 239 -4.76 4.41 2.41
CA ARG A 239 -4.08 3.49 1.50
C ARG A 239 -5.11 2.62 0.80
N SER A 240 -4.80 2.25 -0.45
CA SER A 240 -5.58 1.26 -1.18
C SER A 240 -5.62 -0.07 -0.42
N PRO A 241 -6.78 -0.71 -0.28
CA PRO A 241 -6.88 -2.04 0.31
C PRO A 241 -6.23 -3.14 -0.55
N PHE A 242 -5.92 -2.87 -1.82
CA PHE A 242 -5.41 -3.88 -2.77
C PHE A 242 -4.03 -3.53 -3.34
N SER A 243 -3.42 -2.42 -2.92
CA SER A 243 -2.11 -2.02 -3.42
C SER A 243 -1.31 -1.24 -2.38
N VAL A 244 -0.05 -0.96 -2.72
CA VAL A 244 0.82 -0.11 -1.90
C VAL A 244 0.51 1.38 -2.04
N VAL A 245 -0.34 1.78 -3.00
CA VAL A 245 -0.62 3.19 -3.28
C VAL A 245 -1.48 3.80 -2.17
N GLY A 246 -1.09 4.98 -1.70
CA GLY A 246 -1.83 5.74 -0.70
C GLY A 246 -1.53 7.24 -0.76
N ILE A 247 -2.01 7.92 0.27
CA ILE A 247 -1.82 9.35 0.52
C ILE A 247 -1.47 9.59 1.99
N ASP A 248 -0.62 10.59 2.22
CA ASP A 248 -0.41 11.22 3.53
C ASP A 248 -0.58 12.73 3.33
N PHE A 249 -1.80 13.22 3.49
CA PHE A 249 -2.17 14.61 3.25
C PHE A 249 -2.40 15.33 4.57
N GLU A 250 -1.90 16.57 4.66
CA GLU A 250 -2.21 17.50 5.73
C GLU A 250 -2.48 18.88 5.12
N GLY A 251 -3.71 19.37 5.26
CA GLY A 251 -4.12 20.62 4.63
C GLY A 251 -5.55 21.01 4.98
N THR A 252 -6.07 22.02 4.29
CA THR A 252 -7.45 22.52 4.41
C THR A 252 -8.35 21.94 3.31
N CYS A 253 -9.65 22.19 3.41
CA CYS A 253 -10.57 21.87 2.33
C CYS A 253 -10.47 22.88 1.19
N GLU A 254 -10.26 22.36 -0.02
CA GLU A 254 -10.29 23.12 -1.27
C GLU A 254 -11.41 22.57 -2.17
N GLN A 255 -11.94 23.39 -3.07
CA GLN A 255 -12.96 22.94 -4.03
C GLN A 255 -12.36 22.02 -5.09
N ASP A 256 -11.15 22.34 -5.57
CA ASP A 256 -10.43 21.59 -6.61
C ASP A 256 -8.99 21.24 -6.16
N PRO A 257 -8.82 20.44 -5.09
CA PRO A 257 -7.49 20.13 -4.52
C PRO A 257 -6.61 19.33 -5.47
N VAL A 258 -5.30 19.55 -5.35
CA VAL A 258 -4.26 18.68 -5.92
C VAL A 258 -3.69 17.79 -4.82
N LEU A 259 -3.91 16.49 -4.94
CA LEU A 259 -3.47 15.47 -3.98
C LEU A 259 -2.39 14.58 -4.61
N GLN A 260 -1.32 14.28 -3.89
CA GLN A 260 -0.27 13.37 -4.36
C GLN A 260 -0.58 11.92 -3.94
N LEU A 261 -0.62 11.02 -4.92
CA LEU A 261 -0.66 9.58 -4.71
C LEU A 261 0.74 9.01 -4.89
N SER A 262 1.18 8.23 -3.90
CA SER A 262 2.48 7.59 -3.95
C SER A 262 2.44 6.19 -3.32
N PRO A 263 3.40 5.32 -3.66
CA PRO A 263 3.61 4.07 -2.95
C PRO A 263 3.95 4.32 -1.47
N GLN A 264 3.23 3.67 -0.56
CA GLN A 264 3.46 3.66 0.88
C GLN A 264 3.95 2.28 1.32
N TYR A 265 5.24 2.03 1.09
CA TYR A 265 5.92 0.79 1.47
C TYR A 265 6.06 0.67 2.99
N SER A 266 5.86 -0.53 3.51
CA SER A 266 5.91 -0.85 4.94
C SER A 266 7.32 -1.14 5.46
N GLY A 267 8.31 -1.35 4.58
CA GLY A 267 9.70 -1.61 4.96
C GLY A 267 10.72 -1.24 3.87
N GLY A 268 12.00 -1.30 4.23
CA GLY A 268 13.12 -1.00 3.32
C GLY A 268 13.20 -1.95 2.13
N PHE A 269 12.93 -3.24 2.36
CA PHE A 269 12.94 -4.27 1.32
C PHE A 269 11.91 -4.01 0.22
N GLU A 270 10.66 -3.69 0.58
CA GLU A 270 9.62 -3.35 -0.42
C GLU A 270 9.96 -2.10 -1.22
N ARG A 271 10.64 -1.14 -0.59
CA ARG A 271 11.08 0.12 -1.21
C ARG A 271 12.20 -0.11 -2.23
N GLU A 272 13.09 -1.06 -1.96
CA GLU A 272 14.27 -1.33 -2.79
C GLU A 272 13.97 -2.27 -3.96
N PHE A 273 13.05 -3.23 -3.78
CA PHE A 273 12.80 -4.30 -4.76
C PHE A 273 11.41 -4.29 -5.40
N GLY A 274 10.47 -3.44 -4.94
CA GLY A 274 9.11 -3.36 -5.45
C GLY A 274 8.97 -2.61 -6.79
N LYS A 275 8.18 -3.14 -7.74
CA LYS A 275 7.83 -2.49 -9.01
C LYS A 275 7.03 -1.24 -8.67
N LYS A 276 7.21 -0.21 -9.49
CA LYS A 276 6.26 0.89 -9.59
C LYS A 276 4.83 0.33 -9.73
N PRO A 277 3.85 0.83 -8.96
CA PRO A 277 2.46 0.41 -9.09
C PRO A 277 1.93 0.68 -10.50
N GLU A 278 0.94 -0.10 -10.93
CA GLU A 278 0.31 0.08 -12.24
C GLU A 278 -0.71 1.22 -12.20
N MET A 279 -1.07 1.76 -13.38
CA MET A 279 -2.10 2.81 -13.46
C MET A 279 -3.45 2.35 -12.90
N SER A 280 -3.77 1.07 -12.98
CA SER A 280 -4.95 0.46 -12.36
C SER A 280 -4.94 0.60 -10.83
N ASP A 281 -3.79 0.43 -10.18
CA ASP A 281 -3.61 0.61 -8.74
C ASP A 281 -3.88 2.06 -8.32
N PHE A 282 -3.36 3.02 -9.08
CA PHE A 282 -3.58 4.45 -8.85
C PHE A 282 -5.04 4.85 -9.05
N ASN A 283 -5.69 4.38 -10.12
CA ASN A 283 -7.12 4.62 -10.36
C ASN A 283 -7.98 4.10 -9.21
N PHE A 284 -7.66 2.90 -8.71
CA PHE A 284 -8.36 2.32 -7.58
C PHE A 284 -8.16 3.16 -6.31
N ALA A 285 -6.91 3.51 -5.99
CA ALA A 285 -6.57 4.34 -4.84
C ALA A 285 -7.26 5.72 -4.90
N ALA A 286 -7.21 6.39 -6.05
CA ALA A 286 -7.84 7.69 -6.30
C ALA A 286 -9.33 7.69 -5.97
N MET A 287 -10.08 6.65 -6.40
CA MET A 287 -11.50 6.53 -6.08
C MET A 287 -11.75 6.42 -4.56
N HIS A 288 -10.95 5.62 -3.85
CA HIS A 288 -11.11 5.44 -2.40
C HIS A 288 -10.72 6.70 -1.62
N ILE A 289 -9.63 7.35 -2.02
CA ILE A 289 -9.12 8.56 -1.39
C ILE A 289 -10.06 9.73 -1.68
N ALA A 290 -10.63 9.85 -2.88
CA ALA A 290 -11.62 10.86 -3.20
C ALA A 290 -12.85 10.77 -2.28
N LYS A 291 -13.34 9.54 -2.03
CA LYS A 291 -14.44 9.32 -1.07
C LYS A 291 -14.06 9.74 0.34
N ALA A 292 -12.84 9.44 0.78
CA ALA A 292 -12.36 9.83 2.12
C ALA A 292 -12.17 11.35 2.23
N TYR A 293 -11.66 12.01 1.19
CA TYR A 293 -11.50 13.46 1.13
C TYR A 293 -12.86 14.17 1.12
N LYS A 294 -13.83 13.74 0.30
CA LYS A 294 -15.21 14.25 0.28
C LYS A 294 -15.90 14.18 1.64
N LYS A 295 -15.56 13.19 2.48
CA LYS A 295 -16.09 13.11 3.86
C LYS A 295 -15.55 14.20 4.77
N GLU A 296 -14.34 14.69 4.53
CA GLU A 296 -13.78 15.85 5.26
C GLU A 296 -14.20 17.17 4.60
N CYS A 297 -14.30 17.19 3.27
CA CYS A 297 -14.53 18.36 2.43
C CYS A 297 -15.71 18.12 1.48
N PRO A 298 -16.97 18.29 1.96
CA PRO A 298 -18.17 17.95 1.18
C PRO A 298 -18.31 18.78 -0.11
N ASP A 299 -17.81 20.02 -0.11
CA ASP A 299 -17.87 20.95 -1.25
C ASP A 299 -16.86 20.66 -2.37
N ALA A 300 -15.90 19.75 -2.16
CA ALA A 300 -14.90 19.43 -3.17
C ALA A 300 -15.58 18.89 -4.44
N LYS A 301 -15.41 19.53 -5.59
CA LYS A 301 -16.10 19.14 -6.83
C LYS A 301 -15.23 18.22 -7.67
N LYS A 302 -13.99 18.63 -7.92
CA LYS A 302 -12.98 17.86 -8.63
C LYS A 302 -11.79 17.62 -7.70
N ILE A 303 -11.13 16.48 -7.85
CA ILE A 303 -9.92 16.15 -7.10
C ILE A 303 -8.88 15.73 -8.11
N HIS A 304 -7.79 16.47 -8.18
CA HIS A 304 -6.67 16.23 -9.08
C HIS A 304 -5.63 15.37 -8.35
N PHE A 305 -5.41 14.16 -8.83
CA PHE A 305 -4.40 13.27 -8.26
C PHE A 305 -3.13 13.31 -9.08
N LYS A 306 -2.07 13.90 -8.52
CA LYS A 306 -0.72 13.77 -9.05
C LYS A 306 -0.16 12.41 -8.67
N ILE A 307 0.41 11.69 -9.62
CA ILE A 307 0.99 10.37 -9.40
C ILE A 307 2.51 10.49 -9.32
N ASP A 308 3.12 9.87 -8.32
CA ASP A 308 4.57 9.74 -8.20
C ASP A 308 4.96 8.40 -7.54
N PRO A 309 5.72 7.51 -8.23
CA PRO A 309 6.20 7.64 -9.60
C PRO A 309 5.11 7.32 -10.63
N VAL A 310 5.19 7.95 -11.81
CA VAL A 310 4.35 7.59 -12.96
C VAL A 310 4.72 6.17 -13.43
N PRO A 311 3.72 5.30 -13.70
CA PRO A 311 3.98 3.96 -14.25
C PRO A 311 4.72 4.03 -15.59
N ASP A 312 5.59 3.06 -15.87
CA ASP A 312 6.53 3.11 -17.01
C ASP A 312 5.82 3.13 -18.37
N GLU A 313 4.62 2.57 -18.43
CA GLU A 313 3.77 2.49 -19.62
C GLU A 313 3.03 3.81 -19.91
N TYR A 314 3.18 4.82 -19.04
CA TYR A 314 2.47 6.08 -19.13
C TYR A 314 3.43 7.28 -19.08
N TYR A 315 3.02 8.39 -19.69
CA TYR A 315 3.78 9.62 -19.67
C TYR A 315 2.88 10.85 -19.73
N CYS A 316 3.51 12.01 -19.47
CA CYS A 316 2.91 13.31 -19.69
C CYS A 316 3.39 13.93 -20.98
N LYS A 317 2.45 14.44 -21.78
CA LYS A 317 2.80 15.33 -22.89
C LYS A 317 3.57 16.54 -22.37
N GLU A 318 4.61 16.92 -23.09
CA GLU A 318 5.40 18.11 -22.76
C GLU A 318 4.51 19.34 -22.59
N GLY A 319 4.74 20.08 -21.51
CA GLY A 319 4.01 21.33 -21.21
C GLY A 319 2.70 21.17 -20.45
N ASN A 320 2.26 19.94 -20.11
CA ASN A 320 1.04 19.70 -19.35
C ASN A 320 1.31 18.93 -18.05
N ASP A 321 0.68 19.35 -16.96
CA ASP A 321 0.57 18.52 -15.75
C ASP A 321 -0.48 17.41 -15.97
N CYS A 322 -0.08 16.15 -15.80
CA CYS A 322 -1.05 15.04 -15.82
C CYS A 322 -1.58 14.75 -14.43
N TYR A 323 -2.87 14.46 -14.40
CA TYR A 323 -3.57 14.03 -13.20
C TYR A 323 -4.48 12.85 -13.52
N LEU A 324 -4.77 12.06 -12.50
CA LEU A 324 -6.07 11.40 -12.48
C LEU A 324 -7.08 12.39 -11.91
N VAL A 325 -8.16 12.66 -12.64
CA VAL A 325 -9.17 13.63 -12.19
C VAL A 325 -10.40 12.87 -11.75
N TRP A 326 -10.71 12.92 -10.45
CA TRP A 326 -11.99 12.46 -9.95
C TRP A 326 -12.98 13.62 -9.91
N ASP A 327 -14.13 13.44 -10.54
CA ASP A 327 -15.19 14.45 -10.59
C ASP A 327 -16.45 13.89 -9.91
N SER A 328 -16.97 14.64 -8.94
CA SER A 328 -18.16 14.23 -8.19
C SER A 328 -19.46 14.33 -8.97
N GLU A 329 -19.50 15.15 -10.02
CA GLU A 329 -20.65 15.35 -10.90
C GLU A 329 -20.65 14.37 -12.08
N ALA A 330 -19.51 13.73 -12.38
CA ALA A 330 -19.41 12.75 -13.44
C ALA A 330 -20.25 11.49 -13.15
N SER A 331 -20.98 11.02 -14.17
CA SER A 331 -21.93 9.90 -14.09
C SER A 331 -21.31 8.59 -13.59
N LEU A 332 -20.06 8.31 -13.98
CA LEU A 332 -19.36 7.07 -13.63
C LEU A 332 -18.61 7.15 -12.29
N LYS A 333 -18.43 8.35 -11.70
CA LYS A 333 -17.63 8.60 -10.48
C LYS A 333 -16.27 7.88 -10.45
N LYS A 334 -15.69 7.66 -11.63
CA LYS A 334 -14.37 7.06 -11.84
C LYS A 334 -13.36 8.16 -12.18
N PRO A 335 -12.10 8.03 -11.77
CA PRO A 335 -11.07 8.96 -12.19
C PRO A 335 -10.90 8.94 -13.72
N ILE A 336 -10.77 10.11 -14.32
CA ILE A 336 -10.40 10.31 -15.71
C ILE A 336 -8.87 10.33 -15.78
N ASN A 337 -8.30 9.48 -16.63
CA ASN A 337 -6.85 9.40 -16.81
C ASN A 337 -6.39 10.43 -17.85
N LEU A 338 -5.63 11.45 -17.42
CA LEU A 338 -5.02 12.43 -18.32
C LEU A 338 -3.58 12.07 -18.72
N PHE A 339 -3.10 10.88 -18.32
CA PHE A 339 -1.83 10.35 -18.79
C PHE A 339 -2.02 9.67 -20.14
N GLU A 340 -1.01 9.76 -21.01
CA GLU A 340 -1.00 9.03 -22.27
C GLU A 340 -0.33 7.68 -22.11
N TYR A 341 -0.85 6.68 -22.82
CA TYR A 341 -0.28 5.35 -22.87
C TYR A 341 0.81 5.31 -23.94
N LYS A 342 1.95 4.70 -23.63
CA LYS A 342 2.97 4.38 -24.61
C LYS A 342 2.44 3.25 -25.50
N ASP A 343 2.20 3.52 -26.79
CA ASP A 343 1.63 2.58 -27.76
C ASP A 343 2.35 1.21 -27.75
N ASP A 344 1.60 0.12 -27.91
CA ASP A 344 2.09 -1.27 -27.83
C ASP A 344 3.13 -1.59 -28.91
N SER A 345 3.15 -0.81 -30.00
CA SER A 345 4.18 -0.87 -31.05
C SER A 345 5.60 -0.58 -30.53
N TYR A 346 5.72 -0.01 -29.32
CA TYR A 346 6.98 0.26 -28.65
C TYR A 346 7.44 -0.86 -27.69
N TYR A 347 6.61 -1.85 -27.37
CA TYR A 347 6.94 -2.86 -26.37
C TYR A 347 7.83 -3.96 -26.90
N ILE A 348 8.87 -4.33 -26.15
CA ILE A 348 9.70 -5.50 -26.48
C ILE A 348 9.37 -6.60 -25.48
N SER A 349 8.70 -7.64 -25.99
CA SER A 349 8.06 -8.68 -25.20
C SER A 349 8.91 -9.95 -25.05
N ASP A 350 9.81 -10.22 -26.00
CA ASP A 350 10.64 -11.42 -26.03
C ASP A 350 12.04 -11.19 -26.64
N TYR A 351 12.84 -12.25 -26.67
CA TYR A 351 14.19 -12.24 -27.25
C TYR A 351 14.22 -12.13 -28.77
N ASN A 352 13.17 -12.54 -29.48
CA ASN A 352 13.11 -12.40 -30.93
C ASN A 352 12.89 -10.94 -31.34
N GLU A 353 12.06 -10.23 -30.60
CA GLU A 353 11.85 -8.79 -30.78
C GLU A 353 13.09 -8.00 -30.39
N LEU A 354 13.80 -8.36 -29.31
CA LEU A 354 15.11 -7.75 -28.98
C LEU A 354 16.13 -7.97 -30.10
N LEU A 355 16.27 -9.21 -30.57
CA LEU A 355 17.20 -9.57 -31.64
C LEU A 355 16.87 -8.82 -32.93
N THR A 356 15.58 -8.68 -33.27
CA THR A 356 15.14 -7.93 -34.46
C THR A 356 15.38 -6.43 -34.29
N THR A 357 15.07 -5.85 -33.12
CA THR A 357 15.30 -4.43 -32.82
C THR A 357 16.79 -4.07 -32.87
N LEU A 358 17.65 -4.95 -32.33
CA LEU A 358 19.11 -4.79 -32.39
C LEU A 358 19.63 -4.96 -33.82
N TYR A 359 19.13 -5.92 -34.57
CA TYR A 359 19.47 -6.10 -35.98
C TYR A 359 19.16 -4.84 -36.81
N GLU A 360 17.97 -4.27 -36.63
CA GLU A 360 17.53 -3.05 -37.32
C GLU A 360 18.27 -1.78 -36.84
N GLY A 361 18.98 -1.84 -35.71
CA GLY A 361 19.70 -0.71 -35.15
C GLY A 361 18.80 0.36 -34.52
N ASN A 362 17.57 0.00 -34.12
CA ASN A 362 16.61 0.92 -33.51
C ASN A 362 16.92 1.14 -32.02
N PHE A 363 18.00 1.87 -31.75
CA PHE A 363 18.52 2.08 -30.38
C PHE A 363 17.61 2.95 -29.50
N GLU A 364 16.80 3.83 -30.09
CA GLU A 364 15.84 4.65 -29.31
C GLU A 364 14.83 3.75 -28.58
N ARG A 365 14.29 2.73 -29.27
CA ARG A 365 13.38 1.76 -28.65
C ARG A 365 14.02 0.99 -27.50
N LEU A 366 15.34 0.74 -27.55
CA LEU A 366 16.05 -0.06 -26.54
C LEU A 366 16.33 0.67 -25.23
N LYS A 367 16.32 2.02 -25.21
CA LYS A 367 16.63 2.81 -24.01
C LYS A 367 15.71 2.49 -22.84
N ASP A 368 14.43 2.26 -23.13
CA ASP A 368 13.42 1.94 -22.12
C ASP A 368 13.55 0.49 -21.56
N TYR A 369 14.36 -0.37 -22.19
CA TYR A 369 14.49 -1.80 -21.85
C TYR A 369 15.87 -2.17 -21.32
N THR A 370 16.65 -1.20 -20.83
CA THR A 370 18.07 -1.39 -20.50
C THR A 370 18.33 -2.62 -19.61
N SER A 371 17.51 -2.88 -18.59
CA SER A 371 17.68 -4.05 -17.71
C SER A 371 17.38 -5.37 -18.39
N TYR A 372 16.33 -5.44 -19.21
CA TYR A 372 16.00 -6.64 -19.98
C TYR A 372 17.03 -6.90 -21.08
N LEU A 373 17.54 -5.83 -21.70
CA LEU A 373 18.62 -5.91 -22.69
C LEU A 373 19.96 -6.39 -22.10
N LYS A 374 20.29 -6.02 -20.85
CA LYS A 374 21.47 -6.56 -20.14
C LYS A 374 21.35 -8.08 -19.90
N PHE A 375 20.13 -8.53 -19.59
CA PHE A 375 19.82 -9.95 -19.45
C PHE A 375 20.04 -10.69 -20.79
N PHE A 376 19.40 -10.19 -21.85
CA PHE A 376 19.61 -10.68 -23.22
C PHE A 376 21.08 -10.65 -23.66
N HIS A 377 21.83 -9.58 -23.35
CA HIS A 377 23.23 -9.46 -23.73
C HIS A 377 24.05 -10.66 -23.24
N ASN A 378 23.93 -11.03 -21.97
CA ASN A 378 24.72 -12.14 -21.44
C ASN A 378 24.29 -13.49 -22.01
N ASP A 379 22.99 -13.74 -22.12
CA ASP A 379 22.48 -14.96 -22.75
C ASP A 379 22.95 -15.06 -24.20
N PHE A 380 22.89 -13.96 -24.96
CA PHE A 380 23.39 -13.88 -26.33
C PHE A 380 24.89 -14.17 -26.40
N ILE A 381 25.71 -13.55 -25.54
CA ILE A 381 27.16 -13.75 -25.53
C ILE A 381 27.51 -15.20 -25.14
N GLU A 382 26.82 -15.78 -24.16
CA GLU A 382 27.01 -17.18 -23.76
C GLU A 382 26.66 -18.15 -24.89
N ILE A 383 25.49 -17.98 -25.51
CA ILE A 383 25.05 -18.81 -26.64
C ILE A 383 25.98 -18.61 -27.85
N TYR A 384 26.39 -17.37 -28.15
CA TYR A 384 27.32 -17.09 -29.24
C TYR A 384 28.69 -17.73 -28.99
N SER A 385 29.19 -17.73 -27.75
CA SER A 385 30.39 -18.47 -27.36
C SER A 385 30.23 -19.97 -27.63
N ASP A 386 29.10 -20.56 -27.21
CA ASP A 386 28.89 -22.01 -27.30
C ASP A 386 28.76 -22.50 -28.76
N TYR A 387 28.05 -21.75 -29.62
CA TYR A 387 27.72 -22.19 -30.97
C TYR A 387 28.54 -21.51 -32.07
N CYS A 388 29.06 -20.31 -31.83
CA CYS A 388 29.74 -19.47 -32.82
C CYS A 388 31.17 -19.07 -32.40
N SER A 389 31.81 -19.82 -31.50
CA SER A 389 33.18 -19.56 -31.01
C SER A 389 34.20 -19.33 -32.14
N ASN A 390 34.07 -20.03 -33.26
CA ASN A 390 34.95 -19.89 -34.42
C ASN A 390 34.82 -18.54 -35.17
N LYS A 391 33.81 -17.72 -34.85
CA LYS A 391 33.62 -16.37 -35.40
C LYS A 391 34.21 -15.27 -34.50
N ILE A 392 34.64 -15.61 -33.29
CA ILE A 392 35.25 -14.67 -32.33
C ILE A 392 36.71 -14.44 -32.73
N LYS A 393 37.11 -13.18 -32.90
CA LYS A 393 38.41 -12.81 -33.47
C LYS A 393 39.50 -12.64 -32.42
N ASP A 394 39.22 -11.93 -31.33
CA ASP A 394 40.10 -11.75 -30.17
C ASP A 394 39.43 -12.32 -28.90
N PRO A 395 39.50 -13.65 -28.70
CA PRO A 395 38.82 -14.32 -27.61
C PRO A 395 39.50 -14.08 -26.26
N VAL A 396 38.69 -13.84 -25.23
CA VAL A 396 39.10 -13.90 -23.82
C VAL A 396 38.23 -14.92 -23.08
N GLY A 397 38.86 -15.74 -22.24
CA GLY A 397 38.17 -16.72 -21.41
C GLY A 397 37.46 -16.06 -20.23
N ARG A 398 36.27 -16.56 -19.89
CA ARG A 398 35.56 -16.29 -18.64
C ARG A 398 35.05 -17.58 -18.04
N LYS A 399 35.33 -17.78 -16.76
CA LYS A 399 34.85 -18.94 -16.01
C LYS A 399 33.48 -18.62 -15.41
N ILE A 400 32.46 -19.33 -15.86
CA ILE A 400 31.11 -19.28 -15.33
C ILE A 400 30.96 -20.38 -14.28
N VAL A 401 30.48 -20.00 -13.10
CA VAL A 401 30.16 -20.93 -12.02
C VAL A 401 28.65 -20.85 -11.74
N PRO A 402 27.89 -21.94 -11.95
CA PRO A 402 26.48 -21.96 -11.61
C PRO A 402 26.33 -22.01 -10.08
N ILE A 403 25.74 -20.98 -9.50
CA ILE A 403 25.51 -20.82 -8.06
C ILE A 403 24.00 -20.71 -7.80
N GLU A 404 23.48 -21.56 -6.92
CA GLU A 404 22.17 -21.39 -6.28
C GLU A 404 22.34 -20.53 -5.03
N THR A 405 21.48 -19.53 -4.88
CA THR A 405 21.43 -18.66 -3.70
C THR A 405 20.08 -18.82 -3.03
N ARG A 406 20.07 -19.14 -1.74
CA ARG A 406 18.87 -19.16 -0.90
C ARG A 406 18.74 -17.82 -0.18
N TYR A 407 17.51 -17.33 -0.10
CA TYR A 407 17.17 -16.08 0.58
C TYR A 407 16.24 -16.38 1.75
N ASP A 408 16.44 -15.67 2.85
CA ASP A 408 15.54 -15.73 4.00
C ASP A 408 14.20 -15.01 3.72
N GLU A 409 13.29 -15.02 4.70
CA GLU A 409 11.97 -14.39 4.59
C GLU A 409 12.03 -12.87 4.36
N ASN A 410 13.14 -12.23 4.77
CA ASN A 410 13.41 -10.80 4.64
C ASN A 410 14.20 -10.45 3.37
N GLY A 411 14.56 -11.45 2.56
CA GLY A 411 15.30 -11.28 1.31
C GLY A 411 16.82 -11.12 1.47
N PHE A 412 17.38 -11.46 2.64
CA PHE A 412 18.84 -11.55 2.82
C PHE A 412 19.35 -12.91 2.33
N VAL A 413 20.59 -12.94 1.85
CA VAL A 413 21.24 -14.19 1.44
C VAL A 413 21.45 -15.08 2.66
N GLU A 414 20.81 -16.24 2.67
CA GLU A 414 20.95 -17.25 3.72
C GLU A 414 22.09 -18.22 3.40
N SER A 415 22.20 -18.66 2.14
CA SER A 415 23.28 -19.55 1.70
C SER A 415 23.51 -19.48 0.19
N GLU A 416 24.72 -19.85 -0.24
CA GLU A 416 25.09 -20.02 -1.64
C GLU A 416 25.73 -21.40 -1.85
N ARG A 417 25.35 -22.10 -2.90
CA ARG A 417 25.88 -23.42 -3.25
C ARG A 417 26.10 -23.53 -4.76
N GLN A 418 27.23 -24.08 -5.15
CA GLN A 418 27.47 -24.41 -6.56
C GLN A 418 26.58 -25.58 -7.01
N THR A 419 25.86 -25.42 -8.12
CA THR A 419 24.87 -26.40 -8.63
C THR A 419 25.32 -27.20 -9.85
N GLY A 420 26.56 -27.01 -10.30
CA GLY A 420 27.11 -27.73 -11.44
C GLY A 420 28.59 -27.46 -11.66
N PRO A 421 29.24 -28.14 -12.63
CA PRO A 421 30.64 -27.87 -12.96
C PRO A 421 30.79 -26.44 -13.48
N SER A 422 31.92 -25.81 -13.18
CA SER A 422 32.26 -24.55 -13.83
C SER A 422 32.52 -24.78 -15.31
N ARG A 423 32.10 -23.84 -16.16
CA ARG A 423 32.36 -23.86 -17.60
C ARG A 423 33.16 -22.63 -18.00
N GLU A 424 34.02 -22.78 -19.00
CA GLU A 424 34.71 -21.64 -19.61
C GLU A 424 33.98 -21.24 -20.89
N ILE A 425 33.71 -19.94 -21.04
CA ILE A 425 33.20 -19.35 -22.27
C ILE A 425 34.27 -18.46 -22.89
N PHE A 426 34.23 -18.31 -24.21
CA PHE A 426 35.10 -17.41 -24.96
C PHE A 426 34.29 -16.26 -25.50
N ILE A 427 34.70 -15.04 -25.20
CA ILE A 427 34.00 -13.81 -25.61
C ILE A 427 35.00 -12.89 -26.31
N GLU A 428 34.54 -12.10 -27.28
CA GLU A 428 35.41 -11.08 -27.89
C GLU A 428 35.79 -10.05 -26.81
N ARG A 429 37.09 -9.71 -26.74
CA ARG A 429 37.64 -8.82 -25.69
C ARG A 429 36.83 -7.54 -25.48
N LYS A 430 36.30 -6.96 -26.55
CA LYS A 430 35.51 -5.72 -26.50
C LYS A 430 34.20 -5.81 -25.69
N TYR A 431 33.63 -7.01 -25.51
CA TYR A 431 32.41 -7.18 -24.68
C TYR A 431 32.71 -7.56 -23.24
N ALA A 432 33.97 -7.89 -22.91
CA ALA A 432 34.29 -8.57 -21.66
C ALA A 432 33.92 -7.77 -20.41
N SER A 433 34.18 -6.47 -20.41
CA SER A 433 33.82 -5.58 -19.29
C SER A 433 32.31 -5.49 -19.07
N ASN A 434 31.52 -5.42 -20.15
CA ASN A 434 30.06 -5.34 -20.05
C ASN A 434 29.47 -6.68 -19.60
N PHE A 435 29.99 -7.78 -20.14
CA PHE A 435 29.61 -9.13 -19.71
C PHE A 435 29.81 -9.29 -18.19
N ASP A 436 31.01 -8.98 -17.69
CA ASP A 436 31.34 -9.09 -16.26
C ASP A 436 30.43 -8.20 -15.39
N SER A 437 30.15 -6.96 -15.85
CA SER A 437 29.26 -6.02 -15.15
C SER A 437 27.79 -6.48 -15.12
N PHE A 438 27.29 -6.98 -16.25
CA PHE A 438 25.89 -7.37 -16.38
C PHE A 438 25.62 -8.72 -15.74
N TYR A 439 26.60 -9.63 -15.67
CA TYR A 439 26.41 -10.96 -15.12
C TYR A 439 25.97 -10.93 -13.66
N GLY A 440 26.54 -10.01 -12.86
CA GLY A 440 26.07 -9.75 -11.50
C GLY A 440 24.69 -9.06 -11.43
N GLN A 441 24.39 -8.16 -12.37
CA GLN A 441 23.13 -7.40 -12.39
C GLN A 441 21.93 -8.25 -12.83
N ASN A 442 22.13 -9.26 -13.67
CA ASN A 442 21.10 -10.18 -14.14
C ASN A 442 20.42 -10.91 -12.96
N LYS A 443 21.22 -11.30 -11.95
CA LYS A 443 20.73 -11.89 -10.70
C LYS A 443 19.79 -10.93 -9.97
N LEU A 444 20.19 -9.66 -9.83
CA LEU A 444 19.38 -8.63 -9.17
C LEU A 444 18.07 -8.36 -9.90
N TRP A 445 18.09 -8.30 -11.23
CA TRP A 445 16.88 -8.10 -12.03
C TRP A 445 15.88 -9.25 -11.88
N ALA A 446 16.35 -10.50 -11.94
CA ALA A 446 15.50 -11.68 -11.78
C ALA A 446 14.86 -11.71 -10.37
N ILE A 447 15.64 -11.38 -9.33
CA ILE A 447 15.14 -11.28 -7.96
C ILE A 447 14.09 -10.18 -7.85
N GLN A 448 14.35 -8.98 -8.38
CA GLN A 448 13.38 -7.89 -8.41
C GLN A 448 12.08 -8.35 -9.08
N ARG A 449 12.15 -9.05 -10.21
CA ARG A 449 10.96 -9.53 -10.93
C ARG A 449 10.15 -10.56 -10.13
N LEU A 450 10.82 -11.50 -9.47
CA LEU A 450 10.18 -12.48 -8.59
C LEU A 450 9.55 -11.83 -7.36
N MET A 451 10.24 -10.86 -6.74
CA MET A 451 9.71 -10.11 -5.60
C MET A 451 8.49 -9.27 -5.99
N ASN A 452 8.47 -8.73 -7.21
CA ASN A 452 7.31 -8.02 -7.73
C ASN A 452 6.09 -8.91 -7.90
N ILE A 453 6.29 -10.14 -8.36
CA ILE A 453 5.23 -11.15 -8.42
C ILE A 453 4.71 -11.45 -7.01
N ARG A 454 5.62 -11.58 -6.02
CA ARG A 454 5.28 -11.81 -4.60
C ARG A 454 4.44 -10.68 -4.01
N LEU A 455 4.93 -9.45 -4.08
CA LEU A 455 4.25 -8.27 -3.51
C LEU A 455 2.89 -8.01 -4.14
N LYS A 456 2.74 -8.24 -5.46
CA LYS A 456 1.44 -8.17 -6.13
C LYS A 456 0.50 -9.28 -5.66
N SER A 457 1.00 -10.50 -5.47
CA SER A 457 0.19 -11.63 -5.01
C SER A 457 -0.27 -11.51 -3.55
N GLN A 458 0.51 -10.87 -2.67
CA GLN A 458 0.13 -10.64 -1.27
C GLN A 458 -1.06 -9.68 -1.11
N ASN A 459 -1.25 -8.77 -2.07
CA ASN A 459 -2.31 -7.76 -2.02
C ASN A 459 -3.50 -8.06 -2.96
N SER A 460 -3.41 -9.10 -3.80
CA SER A 460 -4.44 -9.46 -4.76
C SER A 460 -5.10 -10.80 -4.40
N SER A 461 -6.44 -10.88 -4.43
CA SER A 461 -7.19 -12.14 -4.34
C SER A 461 -7.16 -12.98 -5.63
N ILE A 462 -6.34 -12.61 -6.63
CA ILE A 462 -6.40 -13.12 -8.01
C ILE A 462 -5.09 -13.85 -8.36
N GLY A 463 -5.18 -15.19 -8.36
CA GLY A 463 -4.17 -16.12 -8.84
C GLY A 463 -3.14 -16.52 -7.77
N SER A 464 -2.81 -17.81 -7.72
CA SER A 464 -1.75 -18.30 -6.83
C SER A 464 -0.41 -17.66 -7.17
N TYR A 465 0.30 -17.16 -6.16
CA TYR A 465 1.69 -16.69 -6.28
C TYR A 465 2.56 -17.68 -7.07
N THR A 466 2.37 -18.98 -6.84
CA THR A 466 3.12 -20.06 -7.49
C THR A 466 2.90 -20.13 -9.00
N SER A 467 1.70 -19.83 -9.52
CA SER A 467 1.45 -19.88 -10.96
C SER A 467 2.09 -18.71 -11.71
N LYS A 468 2.12 -17.52 -11.11
CA LYS A 468 2.77 -16.33 -11.70
C LYS A 468 4.30 -16.49 -11.74
N ILE A 469 4.89 -17.08 -10.71
CA ILE A 469 6.33 -17.44 -10.71
C ILE A 469 6.61 -18.48 -11.80
N SER A 470 5.81 -19.54 -11.87
CA SER A 470 5.95 -20.58 -12.88
C SER A 470 5.92 -20.00 -14.30
N ASN A 471 4.98 -19.09 -14.57
CA ASN A 471 4.90 -18.40 -15.86
C ASN A 471 6.13 -17.53 -16.18
N PHE A 472 6.69 -16.84 -15.18
CA PHE A 472 7.92 -16.07 -15.37
C PHE A 472 9.09 -16.98 -15.76
N TYR A 473 9.27 -18.10 -15.04
CA TYR A 473 10.31 -19.06 -15.38
C TYR A 473 10.09 -19.71 -16.74
N ALA A 474 8.85 -20.10 -17.06
CA ALA A 474 8.50 -20.66 -18.36
C ALA A 474 8.82 -19.66 -19.49
N SER A 475 8.53 -18.37 -19.30
CA SER A 475 8.86 -17.31 -20.26
C SER A 475 10.37 -17.17 -20.43
N ALA A 476 11.15 -17.07 -19.34
CA ALA A 476 12.60 -16.93 -19.42
C ALA A 476 13.28 -18.15 -20.08
N ILE A 477 12.81 -19.35 -19.79
CA ILE A 477 13.28 -20.59 -20.44
C ILE A 477 12.93 -20.57 -21.93
N ASN A 478 11.71 -20.14 -22.28
CA ASN A 478 11.29 -20.02 -23.66
C ASN A 478 12.13 -19.01 -24.44
N ASP A 479 12.37 -17.82 -23.87
CA ASP A 479 13.23 -16.77 -24.45
C ASP A 479 14.64 -17.32 -24.74
N TYR A 480 15.25 -17.99 -23.76
CA TYR A 480 16.56 -18.62 -23.93
C TYR A 480 16.56 -19.68 -25.03
N ASN A 481 15.58 -20.59 -25.03
CA ASN A 481 15.47 -21.66 -26.04
C ASN A 481 15.24 -21.11 -27.45
N GLN A 482 14.43 -20.05 -27.57
CA GLN A 482 14.24 -19.35 -28.84
C GLN A 482 15.57 -18.77 -29.32
N LEU A 483 16.32 -18.10 -28.46
CA LEU A 483 17.62 -17.55 -28.83
C LEU A 483 18.64 -18.63 -29.23
N VAL A 484 18.68 -19.75 -28.52
CA VAL A 484 19.49 -20.92 -28.92
C VAL A 484 19.10 -21.39 -30.31
N SER A 485 17.80 -21.51 -30.61
CA SER A 485 17.31 -21.94 -31.93
C SER A 485 17.69 -20.98 -33.05
N GLN A 486 17.73 -19.67 -32.76
CA GLN A 486 18.09 -18.63 -33.73
C GLN A 486 19.60 -18.57 -33.99
N VAL A 487 20.43 -18.91 -33.01
CA VAL A 487 21.90 -18.80 -33.12
C VAL A 487 22.53 -20.13 -33.57
N SER A 488 22.06 -21.27 -33.06
CA SER A 488 22.63 -22.59 -33.32
C SER A 488 22.55 -22.94 -34.81
N GLY A 489 23.70 -22.99 -35.48
CA GLY A 489 23.80 -23.29 -36.92
C GLY A 489 23.63 -22.08 -37.85
N HIS A 490 23.37 -20.89 -37.30
CA HIS A 490 23.14 -19.65 -38.04
C HIS A 490 24.25 -18.60 -37.82
N CYS A 491 25.44 -19.03 -37.38
CA CYS A 491 26.58 -18.15 -37.06
C CYS A 491 27.11 -17.30 -38.23
N SER A 492 26.73 -17.61 -39.47
CA SER A 492 27.08 -16.81 -40.65
C SER A 492 25.91 -15.96 -41.17
N ASP A 493 24.75 -16.01 -40.50
CA ASP A 493 23.61 -15.17 -40.83
C ASP A 493 23.92 -13.71 -40.51
N ASN A 494 23.59 -12.82 -41.45
CA ASN A 494 23.76 -11.38 -41.31
C ASN A 494 22.99 -10.84 -40.09
N LYS A 495 21.84 -11.46 -39.75
CA LYS A 495 21.05 -11.06 -38.58
C LYS A 495 21.85 -11.21 -37.29
N ILE A 496 22.50 -12.36 -37.12
CA ILE A 496 23.26 -12.70 -35.90
C ILE A 496 24.54 -11.88 -35.80
N SER A 497 25.29 -11.76 -36.90
CA SER A 497 26.54 -10.97 -36.91
C SER A 497 26.30 -9.48 -36.69
N THR A 498 25.24 -8.93 -37.29
CA THR A 498 24.85 -7.52 -37.09
C THR A 498 24.33 -7.28 -35.67
N THR A 499 23.54 -8.19 -35.11
CA THR A 499 23.10 -8.12 -33.71
C THR A 499 24.29 -8.08 -32.76
N TYR A 500 25.28 -8.96 -32.98
CA TYR A 500 26.51 -9.00 -32.18
C TYR A 500 27.21 -7.64 -32.18
N GLU A 501 27.45 -7.06 -33.37
CA GLU A 501 28.08 -5.73 -33.49
C GLU A 501 27.22 -4.59 -32.91
N ASN A 502 25.90 -4.64 -33.08
CA ASN A 502 25.01 -3.60 -32.57
C ASN A 502 24.84 -3.65 -31.05
N LEU A 503 24.98 -4.81 -30.41
CA LEU A 503 25.10 -4.91 -28.95
C LEU A 503 26.29 -4.09 -28.43
N TYR A 504 27.44 -4.16 -29.11
CA TYR A 504 28.61 -3.36 -28.74
C TYR A 504 28.29 -1.87 -28.83
N ARG A 505 27.74 -1.45 -29.97
CA ARG A 505 27.44 -0.05 -30.28
C ARG A 505 26.42 0.55 -29.32
N PHE A 506 25.40 -0.20 -28.92
CA PHE A 506 24.38 0.30 -27.99
C PHE A 506 24.98 0.65 -26.62
N PHE A 507 25.85 -0.20 -26.08
CA PHE A 507 26.43 0.02 -24.74
C PHE A 507 27.68 0.91 -24.72
N HIS A 508 28.15 1.40 -25.87
CA HIS A 508 29.34 2.25 -26.01
C HIS A 508 29.07 3.58 -26.74
N LYS A 509 27.80 3.87 -27.02
CA LYS A 509 27.31 5.22 -27.35
C LYS A 509 26.89 5.91 -26.07
#